data_AF-A0A950W5D0-F1
#
_entry.id   AF-A0A950W5D0-F1
#
_cell.length_a   1.000
_cell.length_b   1.000
_cell.length_c   1.000
_cell.angle_alpha   90.00
_cell.angle_beta   90.00
_cell.angle_gamma   90.00
#
_symmetry.space_group_name_H-M   'P 1'
#
loop_
_entity.id
_entity.type
_entity.pdbx_description
1 polymer ?
#
loop_
_entity_poly.entity_id
_entity_poly.type
_entity_poly.pdbx_seq_one_letter_code
_entity_poly.pdbx_strand_id
1 'polypeptide(L)' 'MELLADRDPEEARKLLDPVLKHMMEAVHRYEGTVNHIAGDGIMALFGAPLAHEDHSVRACYAALDM' A
#
# COMPACT_ATOMS: atom_id res chain seq x y z
N MET A 1 -14.47 -4.86 -4.28
CA MET A 1 -15.34 -3.68 -4.49
C MET A 1 -16.73 -3.82 -3.86
N GLU A 2 -17.27 -5.04 -3.69
CA GLU A 2 -18.58 -5.28 -3.03
C GLU A 2 -18.64 -4.85 -1.55
N LEU A 3 -17.51 -4.90 -0.82
CA LEU A 3 -17.45 -4.56 0.62
C LEU A 3 -17.76 -3.07 0.94
N LEU A 4 -17.60 -2.19 -0.06
CA LEU A 4 -17.74 -0.74 0.07
C LEU A 4 -18.92 -0.16 -0.72
N ALA A 5 -19.54 -0.95 -1.60
CA ALA A 5 -20.49 -0.46 -2.60
C ALA A 5 -21.77 0.17 -2.00
N ASP A 6 -22.23 -0.35 -0.85
CA ASP A 6 -23.48 0.08 -0.21
C ASP A 6 -23.25 0.94 1.05
N ARG A 7 -22.00 1.37 1.30
CA ARG A 7 -21.64 2.19 2.47
C ARG A 7 -21.56 3.66 2.10
N ASP A 8 -21.87 4.52 3.05
CA ASP A 8 -21.54 5.93 2.88
C ASP A 8 -20.00 6.11 2.80
N PRO A 9 -19.53 7.20 2.17
CA PRO A 9 -18.10 7.42 1.97
C PRO A 9 -17.30 7.52 3.27
N GLU A 10 -17.88 7.97 4.38
CA GLU A 10 -17.18 8.09 5.66
C GLU A 10 -16.97 6.72 6.32
N GLU A 11 -18.01 5.88 6.32
CA GLU A 11 -17.95 4.51 6.82
C GLU A 11 -17.04 3.63 5.95
N ALA A 12 -17.07 3.81 4.63
CA ALA A 12 -16.13 3.17 3.72
C ALA A 12 -14.68 3.58 4.02
N ARG A 13 -14.44 4.88 4.28
CA ARG A 13 -13.13 5.42 4.64
C ARG A 13 -12.63 4.85 5.97
N LYS A 14 -13.46 4.81 7.01
CA LYS A 14 -13.10 4.24 8.32
C LYS A 14 -12.65 2.77 8.23
N LEU A 15 -13.18 2.01 7.27
CA LEU A 15 -12.77 0.63 7.01
C LEU A 15 -11.48 0.54 6.19
N LEU A 16 -11.30 1.43 5.20
CA LEU A 16 -10.12 1.45 4.33
C LEU A 16 -8.88 2.00 5.01
N ASP A 17 -8.99 3.06 5.81
CA ASP A 17 -7.84 3.76 6.38
C ASP A 17 -6.89 2.85 7.17
N PRO A 18 -7.38 1.92 8.04
CA PRO A 18 -6.50 0.98 8.73
C PRO A 18 -5.78 0.02 7.78
N VAL A 19 -6.46 -0.44 6.72
CA VAL A 19 -5.88 -1.35 5.71
C VAL A 19 -4.80 -0.64 4.91
N LEU A 20 -5.11 0.57 4.41
CA LEU A 20 -4.14 1.40 3.69
C LEU A 20 -2.93 1.72 4.56
N LYS A 21 -3.14 2.02 5.84
CA LYS A 21 -2.06 2.26 6.80
C LYS A 21 -1.16 1.02 6.95
N HIS A 22 -1.72 -0.18 7.11
CA HIS A 22 -0.95 -1.43 7.18
C HIS A 22 -0.13 -1.66 5.91
N MET A 23 -0.73 -1.44 4.73
CA MET A 23 -0.01 -1.53 3.46
C MET A 23 1.14 -0.54 3.36
N MET A 24 0.94 0.71 3.80
CA MET A 24 1.99 1.73 3.81
C MET A 24 3.12 1.36 4.77
N GLU A 25 2.81 0.80 5.94
CA GLU A 25 3.81 0.33 6.91
C GLU A 25 4.66 -0.80 6.33
N ALA A 26 4.04 -1.77 5.64
CA ALA A 26 4.76 -2.83 4.93
C ALA A 26 5.70 -2.25 3.85
N VAL A 27 5.23 -1.32 3.02
CA VAL A 27 6.07 -0.67 2.00
C VAL A 27 7.28 0.02 2.62
N HIS A 28 7.08 0.83 3.66
CA HIS A 28 8.18 1.54 4.31
C HIS A 28 9.17 0.58 5.00
N ARG A 29 8.69 -0.52 5.59
CA ARG A 29 9.54 -1.54 6.23
C ARG A 29 10.59 -2.12 5.29
N TYR A 30 10.25 -2.29 4.01
CA TYR A 30 11.16 -2.83 3.00
C TYR A 30 11.83 -1.76 2.12
N GLU A 31 11.86 -0.50 2.60
CA GLU A 31 12.45 0.67 1.94
C GLU A 31 11.81 1.01 0.58
N GLY A 32 10.53 0.67 0.40
CA GLY A 32 9.72 1.14 -0.71
C GLY A 32 9.18 2.56 -0.47
N THR A 33 8.78 3.22 -1.55
CA THR A 33 8.16 4.55 -1.52
C THR A 33 6.73 4.46 -1.99
N VAL A 34 5.77 4.92 -1.17
CA VAL A 34 4.38 5.06 -1.61
C VAL A 34 4.26 6.32 -2.48
N ASN A 35 3.90 6.14 -3.75
CA ASN A 35 3.77 7.25 -4.69
C ASN A 35 2.38 7.90 -4.61
N HIS A 36 1.32 7.09 -4.57
CA HIS A 36 -0.04 7.58 -4.35
C HIS A 36 -0.98 6.47 -3.86
N ILE A 37 -2.08 6.89 -3.23
CA ILE A 37 -3.21 6.03 -2.88
C ILE A 37 -4.13 5.92 -4.10
N ALA A 38 -4.49 4.70 -4.48
CA ALA A 38 -5.31 4.40 -5.64
C ALA A 38 -6.61 3.74 -5.18
N GLY A 39 -7.61 4.56 -4.83
CA GLY A 39 -8.93 4.09 -4.42
C GLY A 39 -8.87 3.23 -3.15
N ASP A 40 -8.91 1.91 -3.33
CA ASP A 40 -8.88 0.89 -2.28
C ASP A 40 -7.48 0.26 -2.07
N GLY A 41 -6.44 0.80 -2.70
CA GLY A 41 -5.07 0.34 -2.53
C GLY A 41 -4.02 1.45 -2.61
N ILE A 42 -2.75 1.04 -2.71
CA ILE A 42 -1.61 1.96 -2.85
C ILE A 42 -0.75 1.57 -4.07
N MET A 43 -0.12 2.56 -4.68
CA MET A 43 0.96 2.35 -5.64
C MET A 43 2.30 2.61 -4.95
N ALA A 44 3.13 1.59 -4.85
CA ALA A 44 4.47 1.66 -4.28
C ALA A 44 5.55 1.46 -5.35
N LEU A 45 6.67 2.16 -5.17
CA LEU A 45 7.85 2.07 -5.99
C LEU A 45 9.00 1.48 -5.18
N PHE A 46 9.77 0.59 -5.80
CA PHE A 46 10.99 0.01 -5.23
C PHE A 46 12.13 0.19 -6.23
N GLY A 47 13.26 0.73 -5.76
CA GLY A 47 14.37 1.15 -6.62
C GLY A 47 14.23 2.59 -7.14
N ALA A 48 13.24 3.35 -6.66
CA ALA A 48 13.09 4.78 -6.89
C ALA A 48 12.45 5.46 -5.65
N PRO A 49 12.83 6.71 -5.31
CA PRO A 49 13.89 7.51 -5.95
C PRO A 49 15.31 7.02 -5.65
N LEU A 50 15.45 6.12 -4.66
CA LEU A 50 16.71 5.49 -4.32
C LEU A 50 16.82 4.12 -5.03
N ALA A 51 17.91 3.94 -5.78
CA ALA A 51 18.19 2.68 -6.45
C ALA A 51 18.63 1.60 -5.43
N HIS A 52 18.04 0.42 -5.55
CA HIS A 52 18.41 -0.77 -4.78
C HIS A 52 18.58 -1.93 -5.75
N GLU A 53 19.70 -2.66 -5.70
CA GLU A 53 19.93 -3.83 -6.57
C GLU A 53 18.92 -4.96 -6.31
N ASP A 54 18.44 -5.07 -5.07
CA ASP A 54 17.48 -6.07 -4.60
C ASP A 54 16.03 -5.54 -4.55
N HIS A 55 15.74 -4.45 -5.27
CA HIS A 55 14.42 -3.80 -5.26
C HIS A 55 13.24 -4.75 -5.58
N SER A 56 13.45 -5.73 -6.46
CA SER A 56 12.44 -6.75 -6.81
C SER A 56 12.11 -7.67 -5.63
N VAL A 57 13.11 -8.11 -4.88
CA VAL A 57 12.95 -8.97 -3.70
C VAL A 57 12.24 -8.21 -2.58
N ARG A 58 12.62 -6.95 -2.35
CA ARG A 58 11.98 -6.06 -1.37
C ARG A 58 10.51 -5.83 -1.68
N ALA A 59 10.17 -5.60 -2.94
CA ALA A 59 8.79 -5.47 -3.39
C ALA A 59 7.97 -6.73 -3.08
N CYS A 60 8.54 -7.91 -3.35
CA CYS A 60 7.88 -9.18 -3.03
C CYS A 60 7.68 -9.37 -1.52
N TYR A 61 8.67 -9.05 -0.69
CA TYR A 61 8.50 -9.16 0.76
C TYR A 61 7.49 -8.17 1.32
N ALA A 62 7.47 -6.93 0.81
CA ALA A 62 6.43 -5.97 1.17
C ALA A 62 5.04 -6.50 0.83
N ALA A 63 4.86 -7.09 -0.35
CA ALA A 63 3.58 -7.68 -0.75
C ALA A 63 3.15 -8.88 0.09
N LEU A 64 4.10 -9.63 0.68
CA LEU A 64 3.80 -10.76 1.57
C LEU A 64 3.47 -10.33 3.01
N ASP A 65 3.90 -9.14 3.43
CA ASP A 65 3.67 -8.57 4.77
C ASP A 65 2.36 -7.76 4.85
N MET A 66 1.75 -7.46 3.70
CA MET A 66 0.42 -6.84 3.55
C MET A 66 -0.70 -7.82 3.86
#